data_AF-A0A2Z5EKE7-F1
#
_entry.id   AF-A0A2Z5EKE7-F1
#
_cell.length_a   1.000
_cell.length_b   1.000
_cell.length_c   1.000
_cell.angle_alpha   90.00
_cell.angle_beta   90.00
_cell.angle_gamma   90.00
#
_symmetry.space_group_name_H-M   'P 1'
#
loop_
_entity.id
_entity.type
_entity.pdbx_description
1 polymer ?
#
loop_
_entity_poly.entity_id
_entity_poly.type
_entity_poly.pdbx_seq_one_letter_code
_entity_poly.pdbx_strand_id
1 'polypeptide(L)'
;MLRKKSDAIEQGWSFANSIECFAVGINSNPALIADNVIHMKLFLEDGAKGGRFAEVFFNIDMPEGIAALNEKDQDYRVDFVHWLSLSGDVNANPYQ
;
A
#
# COMPACT_ATOMS: atom_id res chain seq x y z
N MET A 1 -18.30 -13.44 -36.35
CA MET A 1 -17.01 -13.73 -35.70
C MET A 1 -16.81 -12.69 -34.61
N LEU A 2 -17.24 -12.99 -33.37
CA LEU A 2 -17.03 -12.10 -32.24
C LEU A 2 -15.60 -12.31 -31.73
N ARG A 3 -14.80 -11.24 -31.69
CA ARG A 3 -13.48 -11.26 -31.04
C ARG A 3 -13.66 -11.73 -29.60
N LYS A 4 -12.95 -12.79 -29.22
CA LYS A 4 -12.90 -13.27 -27.84
C LYS A 4 -12.43 -12.12 -26.95
N LYS A 5 -13.15 -11.91 -25.85
CA LYS A 5 -12.97 -10.82 -24.89
C LYS A 5 -11.72 -11.01 -23.98
N SER A 6 -10.78 -11.90 -24.31
CA SER A 6 -9.84 -12.48 -23.33
C SER A 6 -8.36 -12.18 -23.53
N ASP A 7 -7.90 -11.71 -24.70
CA ASP A 7 -6.45 -11.64 -24.95
C ASP A 7 -5.73 -10.59 -24.07
N ALA A 8 -6.45 -9.61 -23.52
CA ALA A 8 -5.90 -8.63 -22.57
C ALA A 8 -5.90 -9.11 -21.10
N ILE A 9 -6.71 -10.13 -20.76
CA ILE A 9 -6.77 -10.71 -19.41
C ILE A 9 -5.75 -11.86 -19.28
N GLU A 10 -5.39 -12.51 -20.39
CA GLU A 10 -4.39 -13.59 -20.45
C GLU A 10 -2.95 -13.12 -20.23
N GLN A 11 -2.64 -11.81 -20.33
CA GLN A 11 -1.34 -11.27 -19.91
C GLN A 11 -1.20 -11.13 -18.38
N GLY A 12 -2.27 -11.43 -17.62
CA GLY A 12 -2.26 -11.48 -16.16
C GLY A 12 -2.15 -10.10 -15.53
N TRP A 13 -3.13 -9.73 -14.71
CA TRP A 13 -2.91 -8.64 -13.77
C TRP A 13 -1.86 -9.13 -12.77
N SER A 14 -0.67 -8.55 -12.80
CA SER A 14 0.34 -8.82 -11.79
C SER A 14 0.16 -7.84 -10.64
N PHE A 15 0.15 -8.37 -9.42
CA PHE A 15 0.09 -7.58 -8.20
C PHE A 15 1.28 -7.93 -7.32
N ALA A 16 1.60 -7.03 -6.41
CA ALA A 16 2.62 -7.29 -5.41
C ALA A 16 2.13 -8.41 -4.49
N ASN A 17 2.99 -9.39 -4.20
CA ASN A 17 2.73 -10.38 -3.16
C ASN A 17 2.89 -9.75 -1.78
N SER A 18 3.89 -8.90 -1.64
CA SER A 18 4.19 -8.13 -0.44
C SER A 18 4.89 -6.82 -0.83
N ILE A 19 4.73 -5.79 -0.01
CA ILE A 19 5.45 -4.53 -0.14
C ILE A 19 6.12 -4.25 1.21
N GLU A 20 7.44 -4.22 1.22
CA GLU A 20 8.20 -3.71 2.35
C GLU A 20 8.22 -2.18 2.29
N CYS A 21 7.84 -1.54 3.39
CA CYS A 21 7.72 -0.09 3.48
C CYS A 21 8.05 0.39 4.90
N PHE A 22 8.31 1.69 5.05
CA PHE A 22 8.46 2.29 6.37
C PHE A 22 7.08 2.64 6.95
N ALA A 23 6.86 2.34 8.22
CA ALA A 23 5.57 2.57 8.89
C ALA A 23 5.76 3.32 10.22
N VAL A 24 4.87 4.27 10.49
CA VAL A 24 4.81 4.99 11.79
C VAL A 24 3.40 4.99 12.35
N GLY A 25 3.27 4.74 13.65
CA GLY A 25 2.01 4.93 14.37
C GLY A 25 1.69 6.41 14.55
N ILE A 26 0.42 6.77 14.42
CA ILE A 26 -0.09 8.14 14.64
C ILE A 26 -0.98 8.13 15.86
N ASN A 27 -0.57 8.83 16.91
CA ASN A 27 -1.37 8.99 18.15
C ASN A 27 -1.90 7.68 18.75
N SER A 28 -1.25 6.55 18.45
CA SER A 28 -1.66 5.24 18.93
C SER A 28 -0.88 4.91 20.20
N ASN A 29 -1.57 4.63 21.30
CA ASN A 29 -0.99 3.89 22.41
C ASN A 29 -1.00 2.40 22.05
N PRO A 30 0.16 1.75 21.79
CA PRO A 30 0.18 0.35 21.37
C PRO A 30 -0.45 -0.61 22.38
N ALA A 31 -0.46 -0.24 23.67
CA ALA A 31 -1.09 -1.03 24.71
C ALA A 31 -2.62 -1.15 24.56
N LEU A 32 -3.25 -0.29 23.74
CA LEU A 32 -4.69 -0.24 23.53
C LEU A 32 -5.12 -0.80 22.16
N ILE A 33 -4.23 -1.52 21.45
CA ILE A 33 -4.52 -2.15 20.14
C ILE A 33 -5.77 -3.03 20.14
N ALA A 34 -6.02 -3.71 21.27
CA ALA A 34 -7.14 -4.64 21.38
C ALA A 34 -8.49 -3.93 21.48
N ASP A 35 -8.50 -2.64 21.85
CA ASP A 35 -9.70 -1.90 22.24
C ASP A 35 -9.98 -0.69 21.33
N ASN A 36 -8.99 -0.25 20.53
CA ASN A 36 -9.07 0.98 19.73
C ASN A 36 -8.61 0.76 18.29
N VAL A 37 -9.09 1.63 17.41
CA VAL A 37 -8.54 1.77 16.06
C VAL A 37 -7.10 2.26 16.14
N ILE A 38 -6.18 1.52 15.50
CA ILE A 38 -4.82 1.97 15.28
C ILE A 38 -4.76 2.76 13.99
N HIS A 39 -4.15 3.94 14.06
CA HIS A 39 -3.83 4.75 12.90
C HIS A 39 -2.33 4.68 12.62
N MET A 40 -1.97 4.34 11.38
CA MET A 40 -0.60 4.34 10.90
C MET A 40 -0.46 5.15 9.61
N LYS A 41 0.74 5.64 9.37
CA LYS A 41 1.19 6.11 8.05
C LYS A 41 2.21 5.14 7.49
N LEU A 42 2.01 4.74 6.25
CA LEU A 42 2.94 3.96 5.45
C LEU A 42 3.62 4.90 4.45
N PHE A 43 4.92 4.73 4.28
CA PHE A 43 5.76 5.46 3.34
C PHE A 43 6.38 4.48 2.35
N LEU A 44 6.08 4.67 1.06
CA LEU A 44 6.62 3.88 -0.03
C LEU A 44 7.54 4.77 -0.85
N GLU A 45 8.84 4.44 -0.91
CA GLU A 45 9.86 5.26 -1.58
C GLU A 45 10.93 4.37 -2.23
N ASP A 46 11.47 4.80 -3.37
CA ASP A 46 12.58 4.11 -4.06
C ASP A 46 13.99 4.59 -3.62
N GLY A 47 14.07 5.60 -2.75
CA GLY A 47 15.30 6.19 -2.22
C GLY A 47 16.07 7.08 -3.20
N ALA A 48 15.56 7.30 -4.42
CA ALA A 48 16.22 8.12 -5.42
C ALA A 48 15.76 9.58 -5.34
N LYS A 49 16.68 10.51 -5.63
CA LYS A 49 16.33 11.94 -5.71
C LYS A 49 15.32 12.17 -6.84
N GLY A 50 14.10 12.59 -6.48
CA GLY A 50 13.01 12.76 -7.44
C GLY A 50 12.41 11.44 -7.91
N GLY A 51 12.65 10.35 -7.17
CA GLY A 51 12.00 9.07 -7.37
C GLY A 51 10.56 9.06 -6.88
N ARG A 52 9.95 7.87 -6.91
CA ARG A 52 8.54 7.70 -6.56
C ARG A 52 8.33 7.75 -5.07
N PHE A 53 7.23 8.38 -4.67
CA PHE A 53 6.89 8.52 -3.27
C PHE A 53 5.38 8.47 -3.05
N ALA A 54 4.92 7.64 -2.12
CA ALA A 54 3.53 7.59 -1.72
C ALA A 54 3.38 7.52 -0.19
N GLU A 55 2.44 8.31 0.34
CA GLU A 55 1.97 8.24 1.72
C GLU A 55 0.55 7.69 1.79
N VAL A 56 0.35 6.70 2.67
CA VAL A 56 -0.94 6.02 2.81
C VAL A 56 -1.29 5.91 4.29
N PHE A 57 -2.53 6.20 4.65
CA PHE A 57 -3.09 5.89 5.96
C PHE A 57 -3.49 4.43 6.02
N PHE A 58 -3.01 3.74 7.04
CA PHE A 58 -3.39 2.37 7.33
C PHE A 58 -4.06 2.32 8.71
N ASN A 59 -5.36 2.07 8.70
CA ASN A 59 -6.18 2.04 9.91
C ASN A 59 -6.58 0.59 10.19
N ILE A 60 -6.33 0.10 11.40
CA ILE A 60 -6.70 -1.26 11.82
C ILE A 60 -7.69 -1.14 12.98
N ASP A 61 -8.87 -1.72 12.80
CA ASP A 61 -9.87 -1.95 13.82
C ASP A 61 -9.87 -3.45 14.15
N MET A 62 -9.10 -3.82 15.18
CA MET A 62 -8.99 -5.22 15.62
C MET A 62 -10.32 -5.77 16.19
N PRO A 63 -11.07 -5.04 17.03
CA PRO A 63 -12.39 -5.47 17.50
C PRO A 63 -13.35 -5.88 16.37
N GLU A 64 -13.41 -5.07 15.31
CA GLU A 64 -14.32 -5.31 14.19
C GLU A 64 -13.69 -6.21 13.10
N GLY A 65 -12.39 -6.52 13.20
CA GLY A 65 -11.66 -7.32 12.22
C GLY A 65 -11.50 -6.62 10.86
N ILE A 66 -11.45 -5.29 10.85
CA ILE A 66 -11.38 -4.47 9.63
C ILE A 66 -10.03 -3.77 9.55
N ALA A 67 -9.48 -3.71 8.34
CA ALA A 67 -8.35 -2.84 8.03
C ALA A 67 -8.67 -1.99 6.81
N ALA A 68 -8.36 -0.70 6.88
CA ALA A 68 -8.62 0.26 5.81
C ALA A 68 -7.32 0.91 5.36
N LEU A 69 -7.10 0.89 4.05
CA LEU A 69 -5.94 1.48 3.40
C LEU A 69 -6.43 2.67 2.56
N ASN A 70 -6.08 3.88 2.99
CA ASN A 70 -6.57 5.12 2.40
C ASN A 70 -5.39 5.97 1.93
N GLU A 71 -5.37 6.36 0.67
CA GLU A 71 -4.41 7.36 0.19
C GLU A 71 -4.51 8.64 1.05
N LYS A 72 -3.36 9.25 1.37
CA LYS A 72 -3.33 10.49 2.15
C LYS A 72 -3.81 11.69 1.33
N ASP A 73 -3.47 11.71 0.05
CA ASP A 73 -3.81 12.74 -0.93
C ASP A 73 -3.91 12.11 -2.32
N GLN A 74 -4.70 12.71 -3.20
CA GLN A 74 -4.85 12.28 -4.58
C GLN A 74 -3.53 12.39 -5.37
N ASP A 75 -2.65 13.31 -5.01
CA ASP A 75 -1.35 13.49 -5.67
C ASP A 75 -0.46 12.23 -5.53
N TYR A 76 -0.62 11.45 -4.47
CA TYR A 76 0.13 10.20 -4.26
C TYR A 76 -0.44 9.00 -5.01
N ARG A 77 -1.64 9.10 -5.60
CA ARG A 77 -2.36 7.96 -6.16
C ARG A 77 -1.59 7.24 -7.26
N VAL A 78 -0.93 8.01 -8.14
CA VAL A 78 -0.18 7.44 -9.28
C VAL A 78 0.97 6.57 -8.78
N ASP A 79 1.75 7.06 -7.83
CA ASP A 79 2.88 6.33 -7.26
C ASP A 79 2.40 5.17 -6.38
N PHE A 80 1.31 5.34 -5.64
CA PHE A 80 0.73 4.25 -4.87
C PHE A 80 0.24 3.10 -5.75
N VAL A 81 -0.50 3.40 -6.81
CA VAL A 81 -0.94 2.39 -7.80
C VAL A 81 0.25 1.73 -8.48
N HIS A 82 1.32 2.49 -8.78
CA HIS A 82 2.54 1.92 -9.32
C HIS A 82 3.09 0.82 -8.40
N TRP A 83 3.29 1.11 -7.11
CA TRP A 83 3.80 0.13 -6.15
C TRP A 83 2.92 -1.12 -6.02
N LEU A 84 1.59 -0.96 -6.01
CA LEU A 84 0.64 -2.08 -5.96
C LEU A 84 0.65 -2.96 -7.23
N SER A 85 1.04 -2.39 -8.37
CA SER A 85 1.04 -3.06 -9.68
C SER A 85 2.31 -3.83 -10.02
N LEU A 86 3.38 -3.65 -9.23
CA LEU A 86 4.62 -4.41 -9.41
C LEU A 86 4.41 -5.87 -9.05
N SER A 87 5.02 -6.80 -9.77
CA SER A 87 4.90 -8.23 -9.50
C SER A 87 5.91 -8.70 -8.45
N GLY A 88 5.49 -9.61 -7.56
CA GLY A 88 6.40 -10.27 -6.63
C GLY A 88 6.55 -9.53 -5.29
N ASP A 89 7.66 -9.78 -4.60
CA ASP A 89 7.99 -9.09 -3.34
C ASP A 89 8.71 -7.77 -3.66
N VAL A 90 8.10 -6.66 -3.24
CA VAL A 90 8.52 -5.31 -3.59
C VAL A 90 9.19 -4.66 -2.39
N ASN A 91 10.37 -4.07 -2.60
CA ASN A 91 11.02 -3.24 -1.59
C ASN A 91 10.79 -1.75 -1.91
N ALA A 92 9.95 -1.10 -1.10
CA ALA A 92 9.68 0.34 -1.12
C ALA A 92 10.19 1.02 0.17
N ASN A 93 11.25 0.48 0.76
CA ASN A 93 11.91 1.00 1.95
C ASN A 93 13.41 1.20 1.68
N PRO A 94 13.88 2.44 1.44
CA PRO A 94 15.28 2.70 1.13
C PRO A 94 16.23 2.67 2.34
N TYR A 95 15.69 2.45 3.54
CA TYR A 95 16.44 2.55 4.80
C TYR A 95 16.82 1.18 5.40
N GLN A 96 16.81 0.11 4.61
CA GLN A 96 17.33 -1.21 5.01
C GLN A 96 18.85 -1.20 5.21
#